data_AF-A0A850SI67-F1
#
_entry.id   AF-A0A850SI67-F1
#
_cell.length_a   1.000
_cell.length_b   1.000
_cell.length_c   1.000
_cell.angle_alpha   90.00
_cell.angle_beta   90.00
_cell.angle_gamma   90.00
#
_symmetry.space_group_name_H-M   'P 1'
#
loop_
_entity.id
_entity.type
_entity.pdbx_description
1 polymer ?
#
loop_
_entity_poly.entity_id
_entity_poly.type
_entity_poly.pdbx_seq_one_letter_code
_entity_poly.pdbx_strand_id
1 'polypeptide(L)'
;MSVSTQVMFFDNLGALEAHLQWLLGSCKKSSEKCREALGNLLRERQGQKEEEQWSQQISQALSGNPAGPAEKDAKEKKGGMFGSKQKGSMLGDKPKKEKGSMFGGGKPKAQTDWVSFDPFAVFVGQESKGMAELYFEAINSLDESAKRIELALATLATLKGKAAAAGNVSAVVSFINGVPAKVMLKPAQEGRSKKKKIEYSFSVPVARPALPRVLPL
;
A
#
# COMPACT_ATOMS: atom_id res chain seq x y z
N MET A 1 12.03 -10.90 8.62
CA MET A 1 11.91 -10.08 9.84
C MET A 1 12.13 -10.97 11.05
N SER A 2 13.03 -10.61 11.96
CA SER A 2 13.24 -11.37 13.21
C SER A 2 12.07 -11.13 14.17
N VAL A 3 11.47 -12.20 14.68
CA VAL A 3 10.43 -12.10 15.71
C VAL A 3 11.10 -11.88 17.06
N SER A 4 10.85 -10.73 17.69
CA SER A 4 11.35 -10.44 19.03
C SER A 4 10.34 -10.88 20.08
N THR A 5 10.76 -11.75 20.99
CA THR A 5 9.95 -12.20 22.13
C THR A 5 10.55 -11.62 23.41
N GLN A 6 9.74 -10.89 24.16
CA GLN A 6 10.14 -10.30 25.44
C GLN A 6 9.21 -10.80 26.55
N VAL A 7 9.75 -11.08 27.73
CA VAL A 7 8.95 -11.43 28.91
C VAL A 7 9.16 -10.36 29.96
N MET A 8 8.07 -9.82 30.50
CA MET A 8 8.09 -8.82 31.56
C MET A 8 7.29 -9.30 32.78
N PHE A 9 7.68 -8.77 33.93
CA PHE A 9 7.07 -9.05 35.23
C PHE A 9 6.49 -7.76 35.80
N PHE A 10 5.28 -7.85 36.33
CA PHE A 10 4.57 -6.73 36.93
C PHE A 10 4.10 -7.13 38.33
N ASP A 11 4.38 -6.27 39.31
CA ASP A 11 4.05 -6.55 40.72
C ASP A 11 2.55 -6.59 40.99
N ASN A 12 1.77 -5.87 40.17
CA ASN A 12 0.32 -5.84 40.24
C ASN A 12 -0.31 -5.56 38.87
N LEU A 13 -1.63 -5.82 38.78
CA LEU A 13 -2.39 -5.61 37.55
C LEU A 13 -2.47 -4.13 37.14
N GLY A 14 -2.37 -3.18 38.07
CA GLY A 14 -2.35 -1.75 37.78
C GLY A 14 -1.08 -1.32 37.04
N ALA A 15 0.08 -1.86 37.42
CA ALA A 15 1.33 -1.63 36.72
C ALA A 15 1.29 -2.18 35.29
N LEU A 16 0.70 -3.37 35.11
CA LEU A 16 0.48 -3.94 33.78
C LEU A 16 -0.49 -3.07 32.94
N GLU A 17 -1.59 -2.62 33.53
CA GLU A 17 -2.58 -1.75 32.89
C GLU A 17 -1.93 -0.44 32.40
N ALA A 18 -1.16 0.22 33.25
CA ALA A 18 -0.44 1.44 32.91
C ALA A 18 0.57 1.22 31.77
N HIS A 19 1.29 0.11 31.80
CA HIS A 19 2.23 -0.25 30.73
C HIS A 19 1.52 -0.49 29.38
N LEU A 20 0.40 -1.22 29.39
CA LEU A 20 -0.41 -1.46 28.19
C LEU A 20 -1.02 -0.16 27.64
N GLN A 21 -1.48 0.74 28.50
CA GLN A 21 -1.97 2.07 28.08
C GLN A 21 -0.85 2.91 27.44
N TRP A 22 0.35 2.90 28.02
CA TRP A 22 1.50 3.57 27.43
C TRP A 22 1.86 2.99 26.05
N LEU A 23 1.90 1.65 25.91
CA LEU A 23 2.13 0.98 24.63
C LEU A 23 1.07 1.37 23.59
N LEU A 24 -0.21 1.38 23.98
CA LEU A 24 -1.30 1.79 23.11
C LEU A 24 -1.11 3.23 22.60
N GLY A 25 -0.78 4.15 23.50
CA GLY A 25 -0.49 5.54 23.14
C GLY A 25 0.70 5.65 22.19
N SER A 26 1.76 4.88 22.43
CA SER A 26 2.95 4.84 21.57
C SER A 26 2.63 4.32 20.16
N CYS A 27 1.84 3.25 20.04
CA CYS A 27 1.38 2.72 18.75
C CYS A 27 0.52 3.74 17.99
N LYS A 28 -0.45 4.37 18.66
CA LYS A 28 -1.33 5.40 18.04
C LYS A 28 -0.51 6.59 17.54
N LYS A 29 0.39 7.11 18.36
CA LYS A 29 1.30 8.20 17.99
C LYS A 29 2.21 7.84 16.81
N SER A 30 2.71 6.62 16.76
CA SER A 30 3.55 6.15 15.65
C SER A 30 2.73 6.00 14.37
N SER A 31 1.50 5.50 14.46
CA SER A 31 0.57 5.36 13.33
C SER A 31 0.23 6.74 12.74
N GLU A 32 -0.04 7.73 13.59
CA GLU A 32 -0.26 9.13 13.17
C GLU A 32 0.96 9.72 12.45
N LYS A 33 2.18 9.51 12.97
CA LYS A 33 3.40 9.95 12.28
C LYS A 33 3.55 9.32 10.90
N CYS A 34 3.25 8.02 10.76
CA CYS A 34 3.28 7.35 9.46
C CYS A 34 2.21 7.92 8.51
N ARG A 35 1.00 8.23 9.01
CA ARG A 35 -0.07 8.87 8.22
C ARG A 35 0.32 10.28 7.77
N GLU A 36 0.95 11.06 8.65
CA GLU A 36 1.43 12.40 8.32
C GLU A 36 2.54 12.35 7.27
N ALA A 37 3.53 11.46 7.46
CA ALA A 37 4.61 11.26 6.50
C ALA A 37 4.09 10.82 5.12
N LEU A 38 3.13 9.89 5.10
CA LEU A 38 2.45 9.47 3.88
C LEU A 38 1.69 10.65 3.24
N GLY A 39 0.95 11.44 4.03
CA GLY A 39 0.23 12.61 3.54
C GLY A 39 1.17 13.68 2.95
N ASN A 40 2.33 13.90 3.56
CA ASN A 40 3.34 14.82 3.05
C ASN A 40 3.92 14.32 1.73
N LEU A 41 4.27 13.04 1.64
CA LEU A 41 4.78 12.40 0.42
C LEU A 41 3.77 12.52 -0.74
N LEU A 42 2.48 12.35 -0.47
CA LEU A 42 1.42 12.51 -1.47
C LEU A 42 1.24 13.97 -1.93
N ARG A 43 1.35 14.93 -1.01
CA ARG A 43 1.19 16.37 -1.31
C ARG A 43 2.37 16.96 -2.07
N GLU A 44 3.60 16.61 -1.67
CA GLU A 44 4.82 17.08 -2.33
C GLU A 44 4.84 16.70 -3.81
N ARG A 45 4.32 15.52 -4.15
CA ARG A 45 4.16 15.06 -5.54
C ARG A 45 3.06 15.78 -6.31
N GLN A 46 1.96 16.16 -5.67
CA GLN A 46 0.91 16.95 -6.33
C GLN A 46 1.46 18.33 -6.74
N GLY A 47 2.21 18.99 -5.84
CA GLY A 47 2.87 20.26 -6.14
C GLY A 47 3.84 20.16 -7.32
N GLN A 48 4.67 19.11 -7.36
CA GLN A 48 5.59 18.88 -8.48
C GLN A 48 4.88 18.62 -9.82
N LYS A 49 3.78 17.85 -9.83
CA LYS A 49 3.02 17.62 -11.07
C LYS A 49 2.36 18.89 -11.59
N GLU A 50 1.80 19.72 -10.72
CA GLU A 50 1.22 21.01 -11.10
C GLU A 50 2.29 21.98 -11.63
N GLU A 51 3.46 22.02 -10.98
CA GLU A 51 4.60 22.82 -11.40
C GLU A 51 5.21 22.34 -12.74
N GLU A 52 5.32 21.03 -12.94
CA GLU A 52 5.74 20.43 -14.23
C GLU A 52 4.71 20.74 -15.33
N GLN A 53 3.42 20.61 -15.07
CA GLN A 53 2.38 20.95 -16.06
C GLN A 53 2.40 22.43 -16.41
N TRP A 54 2.57 23.30 -15.41
CA TRP A 54 2.67 24.75 -15.61
C TRP A 54 3.93 25.13 -16.39
N SER A 55 5.08 24.56 -16.05
CA SER A 55 6.34 24.80 -16.77
C SER A 55 6.31 24.27 -18.21
N GLN A 56 5.62 23.15 -18.47
CA GLN A 56 5.36 22.65 -19.82
C GLN A 56 4.45 23.60 -20.62
N GLN A 57 3.40 24.13 -20.01
CA GLN A 57 2.52 25.12 -20.66
C GLN A 57 3.28 26.41 -20.99
N ILE A 58 4.13 26.90 -20.09
CA ILE A 58 4.97 28.08 -20.34
C ILE A 58 6.00 27.80 -21.42
N SER A 59 6.65 26.64 -21.39
CA SER A 59 7.61 26.25 -22.42
C SER A 59 6.95 26.14 -23.79
N GLN A 60 5.72 25.63 -23.87
CA GLN A 60 4.91 25.61 -25.10
C GLN A 60 4.50 27.01 -25.55
N ALA A 61 4.13 27.90 -24.61
CA ALA A 61 3.79 29.28 -24.93
C ALA A 61 5.00 30.09 -25.42
N LEU A 62 6.19 29.85 -24.87
CA LEU A 62 7.44 30.53 -25.23
C LEU A 62 8.12 29.92 -26.46
N SER A 63 7.98 28.61 -26.69
CA SER A 63 8.41 27.95 -27.94
C SER A 63 7.37 28.08 -29.07
N GLY A 64 6.25 28.77 -28.78
CA GLY A 64 5.28 29.25 -29.74
C GLY A 64 5.93 30.16 -30.77
N ASN A 65 6.43 29.54 -31.82
CA ASN A 65 6.68 30.14 -33.12
C ASN A 65 5.38 30.89 -33.54
N PRO A 66 5.41 32.21 -33.83
CA PRO A 66 4.21 32.95 -34.24
C PRO A 66 3.85 32.61 -35.69
N ALA A 67 3.39 31.38 -35.94
CA ALA A 67 2.64 31.05 -37.14
C ALA A 67 1.17 31.36 -36.85
N GLY A 68 0.78 32.60 -37.15
CA GLY A 68 -0.56 33.13 -36.94
C GLY A 68 -1.66 32.33 -37.65
N PRO A 69 -2.94 32.61 -37.34
CA PRO A 69 -4.06 32.03 -38.05
C PRO A 69 -4.11 32.62 -39.46
N ALA A 70 -3.53 31.92 -40.43
CA ALA A 70 -3.81 32.16 -41.83
C ALA A 70 -5.25 31.71 -42.12
N GLU A 71 -6.13 32.70 -42.30
CA GLU A 71 -7.38 32.62 -43.05
C GLU A 71 -7.23 31.64 -44.22
N LYS A 72 -8.03 30.57 -44.20
CA LYS A 72 -8.30 29.75 -45.38
C LYS A 72 -9.72 30.02 -45.83
N ASP A 73 -9.87 31.10 -46.59
CA ASP A 73 -10.90 31.19 -47.61
C ASP A 73 -10.60 30.15 -48.70
N ALA A 74 -11.49 29.18 -48.83
CA ALA A 74 -11.45 28.16 -49.86
C ALA A 74 -12.38 28.57 -51.01
N LYS A 75 -11.80 28.96 -52.16
CA LYS A 75 -12.51 28.90 -53.45
C LYS A 75 -11.58 28.70 -54.64
N GLU A 76 -11.34 27.41 -54.91
CA GLU A 76 -11.47 26.75 -56.22
C GLU A 76 -11.27 27.59 -57.50
N LYS A 77 -10.24 27.27 -58.30
CA LYS A 77 -10.37 27.01 -59.76
C LYS A 77 -9.08 26.48 -60.43
N LYS A 78 -9.20 25.23 -60.91
CA LYS A 78 -8.80 24.64 -62.20
C LYS A 78 -7.72 25.30 -63.09
N GLY A 79 -6.83 24.42 -63.58
CA GLY A 79 -6.16 24.45 -64.90
C GLY A 79 -4.66 24.76 -64.79
N GLY A 80 -3.71 24.15 -65.51
CA GLY A 80 -3.65 23.12 -66.56
C GLY A 80 -2.19 22.59 -66.56
N MET A 81 -1.93 21.32 -66.90
CA MET A 81 -1.67 20.78 -68.24
C MET A 81 -0.21 21.00 -68.74
N PHE A 82 0.41 19.91 -69.25
CA PHE A 82 1.77 19.73 -69.82
C PHE A 82 2.95 19.63 -68.81
N GLY A 83 3.86 18.64 -68.83
CA GLY A 83 4.11 17.47 -69.68
C GLY A 83 5.60 17.05 -69.59
N SER A 84 5.91 15.86 -70.14
CA SER A 84 7.24 15.19 -70.29
C SER A 84 7.81 14.45 -69.06
N LYS A 85 8.07 13.13 -69.01
CA LYS A 85 8.55 12.05 -69.92
C LYS A 85 10.06 11.79 -69.83
N GLN A 86 10.44 10.76 -69.06
CA GLN A 86 11.60 9.83 -69.22
C GLN A 86 11.50 8.82 -68.05
N LYS A 87 11.25 7.50 -68.17
CA LYS A 87 11.65 6.36 -69.03
C LYS A 87 13.09 5.85 -68.81
N GLY A 88 13.17 4.70 -68.12
CA GLY A 88 14.30 3.76 -67.98
C GLY A 88 14.17 3.06 -66.61
N SER A 89 13.61 1.86 -66.41
CA SER A 89 13.74 0.53 -67.04
C SER A 89 15.15 -0.04 -67.00
N MET A 90 15.39 -1.02 -66.11
CA MET A 90 15.98 -2.36 -66.37
C MET A 90 16.12 -3.06 -64.99
N LEU A 91 15.39 -4.13 -64.66
CA LEU A 91 15.34 -5.51 -65.16
C LEU A 91 15.97 -6.45 -64.11
N GLY A 92 15.19 -7.41 -63.63
CA GLY A 92 15.61 -8.39 -62.62
C GLY A 92 14.49 -9.33 -62.15
N ASP A 93 13.79 -9.96 -63.09
CA ASP A 93 13.05 -11.25 -63.00
C ASP A 93 13.79 -12.28 -62.08
N LYS A 94 13.22 -13.23 -61.31
CA LYS A 94 12.00 -14.09 -61.44
C LYS A 94 11.87 -15.08 -60.23
N PRO A 95 10.98 -16.12 -60.19
CA PRO A 95 9.77 -16.18 -59.35
C PRO A 95 9.64 -17.44 -58.44
N LYS A 96 8.57 -17.53 -57.62
CA LYS A 96 7.71 -18.75 -57.47
C LYS A 96 6.56 -18.48 -56.48
N LYS A 97 5.30 -18.66 -56.93
CA LYS A 97 4.26 -19.62 -56.44
C LYS A 97 3.92 -19.47 -54.94
N GLU A 98 2.67 -19.25 -54.51
CA GLU A 98 1.46 -19.99 -54.85
C GLU A 98 0.18 -19.14 -54.75
N LYS A 99 -0.84 -19.53 -55.54
CA LYS A 99 -2.23 -19.06 -55.48
C LYS A 99 -3.01 -19.93 -54.48
N GLY A 100 -3.82 -19.28 -53.65
CA GLY A 100 -4.92 -19.88 -52.87
C GLY A 100 -5.27 -18.99 -51.67
N SER A 101 -6.00 -17.88 -51.84
CA SER A 101 -7.46 -17.81 -51.70
C SER A 101 -8.01 -18.60 -50.50
N MET A 102 -8.34 -17.91 -49.40
CA MET A 102 -9.71 -17.87 -48.86
C MET A 102 -9.79 -16.90 -47.67
N PHE A 103 -10.66 -15.92 -47.79
CA PHE A 103 -11.48 -15.32 -46.72
C PHE A 103 -10.85 -15.15 -45.34
N GLY A 104 -10.38 -13.93 -45.09
CA GLY A 104 -10.04 -13.47 -43.75
C GLY A 104 -10.07 -11.95 -43.65
N GLY A 105 -11.14 -11.32 -44.17
CA GLY A 105 -11.45 -9.90 -43.97
C GLY A 105 -11.82 -9.60 -42.52
N GLY A 106 -10.95 -9.97 -41.58
CA GLY A 106 -11.01 -9.48 -40.21
C GLY A 106 -10.41 -8.08 -40.22
N LYS A 107 -11.27 -7.06 -40.15
CA LYS A 107 -10.84 -5.73 -39.68
C LYS A 107 -9.96 -5.96 -38.44
N PRO A 108 -8.79 -5.30 -38.29
CA PRO A 108 -8.09 -5.34 -37.02
C PRO A 108 -9.11 -4.88 -35.99
N LYS A 109 -9.61 -5.82 -35.16
CA LYS A 109 -10.39 -5.47 -33.98
C LYS A 109 -9.45 -4.55 -33.25
N ALA A 110 -9.81 -3.27 -33.19
CA ALA A 110 -9.17 -2.32 -32.30
C ALA A 110 -9.17 -3.03 -30.95
N GLN A 111 -8.00 -3.56 -30.60
CA GLN A 111 -7.78 -4.18 -29.32
C GLN A 111 -7.89 -2.98 -28.41
N THR A 112 -9.07 -2.84 -27.81
CA THR A 112 -9.32 -1.84 -26.78
C THR A 112 -8.35 -2.24 -25.69
N ASP A 113 -7.15 -1.67 -25.74
CA ASP A 113 -6.16 -1.80 -24.71
C ASP A 113 -6.78 -1.17 -23.48
N TRP A 114 -7.39 -2.02 -22.67
CA TRP A 114 -7.82 -1.66 -21.34
C TRP A 114 -6.55 -1.29 -20.59
N VAL A 115 -6.28 0.00 -20.53
CA VAL A 115 -5.20 0.54 -19.73
C VAL A 115 -5.51 0.13 -18.30
N SER A 116 -4.76 -0.83 -17.78
CA SER A 116 -4.85 -1.24 -16.39
C SER A 116 -4.46 -0.05 -15.53
N PHE A 117 -5.46 0.64 -15.00
CA PHE A 117 -5.27 1.78 -14.15
C PHE A 117 -4.87 1.25 -12.77
N ASP A 118 -3.57 1.29 -12.46
CA ASP A 118 -3.10 1.09 -11.09
C ASP A 118 -3.42 2.38 -10.31
N PRO A 119 -4.41 2.36 -9.41
CA PRO A 119 -4.80 3.56 -8.67
C PRO A 119 -3.60 4.13 -7.90
N PHE A 120 -2.70 3.27 -7.39
CA PHE A 120 -1.52 3.70 -6.64
C PHE A 120 -0.51 4.44 -7.52
N ALA A 121 -0.28 3.98 -8.75
CA ALA A 121 0.67 4.61 -9.65
C ALA A 121 0.26 6.05 -10.01
N VAL A 122 -1.05 6.33 -10.02
CA VAL A 122 -1.60 7.64 -10.39
C VAL A 122 -1.38 8.67 -9.28
N PHE A 123 -1.57 8.25 -8.02
CA PHE A 123 -1.45 9.14 -6.86
C PHE A 123 -0.02 9.28 -6.33
N VAL A 124 0.79 8.22 -6.43
CA VAL A 124 2.12 8.17 -5.78
C VAL A 124 3.27 8.37 -6.78
N GLY A 125 3.05 8.08 -8.07
CA GLY A 125 4.13 8.01 -9.05
C GLY A 125 5.05 6.79 -8.82
N GLN A 126 5.75 6.34 -9.86
CA GLN A 126 6.52 5.10 -9.80
C GLN A 126 7.66 5.13 -8.79
N GLU A 127 8.33 6.26 -8.62
CA GLU A 127 9.52 6.37 -7.75
C GLU A 127 9.19 6.33 -6.26
N SER A 128 7.99 6.78 -5.87
CA SER A 128 7.58 6.81 -4.45
C SER A 128 6.57 5.72 -4.07
N LYS A 129 6.17 4.88 -5.05
CA LYS A 129 5.26 3.74 -4.85
C LYS A 129 5.73 2.84 -3.72
N GLY A 130 7.00 2.43 -3.74
CA GLY A 130 7.55 1.55 -2.71
C GLY A 130 7.53 2.16 -1.31
N MET A 131 7.82 3.46 -1.18
CA MET A 131 7.78 4.15 0.12
C MET A 131 6.35 4.29 0.64
N ALA A 132 5.38 4.59 -0.23
CA ALA A 132 3.98 4.66 0.17
C ALA A 132 3.47 3.29 0.62
N GLU A 133 3.78 2.22 -0.11
CA GLU A 133 3.44 0.85 0.27
C GLU A 133 3.99 0.49 1.65
N LEU A 134 5.24 0.83 1.95
CA LEU A 134 5.84 0.65 3.28
C LEU A 134 5.09 1.43 4.37
N TYR A 135 4.67 2.67 4.11
CA TYR A 135 3.87 3.43 5.08
C TYR A 135 2.49 2.82 5.29
N PHE A 136 1.82 2.36 4.24
CA PHE A 136 0.52 1.67 4.38
C PHE A 136 0.65 0.38 5.18
N GLU A 137 1.67 -0.43 4.92
CA GLU A 137 1.96 -1.65 5.69
C GLU A 137 2.24 -1.31 7.16
N ALA A 138 3.06 -0.29 7.42
CA ALA A 138 3.38 0.17 8.77
C ALA A 138 2.14 0.65 9.52
N ILE A 139 1.28 1.47 8.90
CA ILE A 139 0.02 1.95 9.49
C ILE A 139 -0.89 0.77 9.83
N ASN A 140 -1.09 -0.16 8.91
CA ASN A 140 -1.93 -1.34 9.13
C ASN A 140 -1.39 -2.19 10.28
N SER A 141 -0.08 -2.46 10.29
CA SER A 141 0.59 -3.23 11.36
C SER A 141 0.45 -2.55 12.73
N LEU A 142 0.59 -1.22 12.79
CA LEU A 142 0.45 -0.44 14.02
C LEU A 142 -1.01 -0.41 14.52
N ASP A 143 -1.98 -0.26 13.62
CA ASP A 143 -3.40 -0.27 13.95
C ASP A 143 -3.86 -1.66 14.44
N GLU A 144 -3.37 -2.74 13.81
CA GLU A 144 -3.60 -4.10 14.30
C GLU A 144 -3.00 -4.32 15.69
N SER A 145 -1.78 -3.83 15.91
CA SER A 145 -1.11 -3.91 17.21
C SER A 145 -1.90 -3.15 18.28
N ALA A 146 -2.41 -1.95 17.96
CA ALA A 146 -3.25 -1.15 18.84
C ALA A 146 -4.55 -1.89 19.23
N LYS A 147 -5.25 -2.49 18.26
CA LYS A 147 -6.47 -3.29 18.52
C LYS A 147 -6.19 -4.48 19.45
N ARG A 148 -5.05 -5.14 19.28
CA ARG A 148 -4.63 -6.26 20.15
C ARG A 148 -4.35 -5.79 21.58
N ILE A 149 -3.72 -4.64 21.75
CA ILE A 149 -3.48 -4.03 23.06
C ILE A 149 -4.81 -3.63 23.72
N GLU A 150 -5.76 -3.07 22.97
CA GLU A 150 -7.11 -2.74 23.47
C GLU A 150 -7.86 -3.99 23.94
N LEU A 151 -7.77 -5.10 23.21
CA LEU A 151 -8.33 -6.39 23.64
C LEU A 151 -7.63 -6.93 24.90
N ALA A 152 -6.32 -6.76 25.01
CA ALA A 152 -5.56 -7.11 26.22
C ALA A 152 -5.99 -6.25 27.44
N LEU A 153 -6.27 -4.96 27.24
CA LEU A 153 -6.80 -4.09 28.29
C LEU A 153 -8.22 -4.50 28.72
N ALA A 154 -9.10 -4.82 27.76
CA ALA A 154 -10.45 -5.27 28.06
C ALA A 154 -10.44 -6.60 28.85
N THR A 155 -9.61 -7.56 28.44
CA THR A 155 -9.43 -8.82 29.17
C THR A 155 -8.82 -8.59 30.56
N LEU A 156 -7.84 -7.68 30.69
CA LEU A 156 -7.27 -7.30 31.98
C LEU A 156 -8.32 -6.72 32.93
N ALA A 157 -9.25 -5.89 32.43
CA ALA A 157 -10.35 -5.36 33.25
C ALA A 157 -11.24 -6.49 33.80
N THR A 158 -11.58 -7.49 32.98
CA THR A 158 -12.34 -8.66 33.46
C THR A 158 -11.56 -9.50 34.48
N LEU A 159 -10.23 -9.60 34.32
CA LEU A 159 -9.36 -10.31 35.25
C LEU A 159 -9.22 -9.56 36.57
N LYS A 160 -9.13 -8.23 36.54
CA LYS A 160 -9.09 -7.38 37.73
C LYS A 160 -10.35 -7.56 38.59
N GLY A 161 -11.52 -7.64 37.95
CA GLY A 161 -12.78 -7.95 38.65
C GLY A 161 -12.77 -9.32 39.32
N LYS A 162 -12.18 -10.34 38.68
CA LYS A 162 -12.03 -11.69 39.26
C LYS A 162 -10.94 -11.78 40.33
N ALA A 163 -9.84 -11.05 40.15
CA ALA A 163 -8.67 -11.05 41.03
C ALA A 163 -8.89 -10.23 42.30
N ALA A 164 -9.80 -9.25 42.29
CA ALA A 164 -10.20 -8.52 43.50
C ALA A 164 -10.68 -9.45 44.64
N ALA A 165 -11.25 -10.61 44.29
CA ALA A 165 -11.64 -11.63 45.26
C ALA A 165 -10.47 -12.51 45.75
N ALA A 166 -9.33 -12.52 45.06
CA ALA A 166 -8.19 -13.43 45.29
C ALA A 166 -6.98 -12.75 45.96
N GLY A 167 -7.06 -11.45 46.25
CA GLY A 167 -5.98 -10.68 46.90
C GLY A 167 -4.95 -10.11 45.92
N ASN A 168 -3.74 -9.83 46.41
CA ASN A 168 -2.67 -9.26 45.60
C ASN A 168 -2.12 -10.31 44.61
N VAL A 169 -2.14 -9.98 43.31
CA VAL A 169 -1.72 -10.84 42.21
C VAL A 169 -0.69 -10.13 41.35
N SER A 170 0.46 -10.76 41.13
CA SER A 170 1.48 -10.33 40.17
C SER A 170 1.21 -10.94 38.79
N ALA A 171 1.71 -10.30 37.74
CA ALA A 171 1.51 -10.72 36.37
C ALA A 171 2.84 -10.95 35.65
N VAL A 172 2.91 -12.01 34.86
CA VAL A 172 3.99 -12.29 33.92
C VAL A 172 3.42 -12.22 32.53
N VAL A 173 3.97 -11.36 31.68
CA VAL A 173 3.46 -11.14 30.33
C VAL A 173 4.54 -11.39 29.30
N SER A 174 4.23 -12.22 28.30
CA SER A 174 5.04 -12.37 27.11
C SER A 174 4.51 -11.45 26.03
N PHE A 175 5.42 -10.68 25.43
CA PHE A 175 5.20 -9.79 24.31
C PHE A 175 5.89 -10.37 23.07
N ILE A 176 5.19 -10.33 21.94
CA ILE A 176 5.73 -10.66 20.62
C ILE A 176 5.68 -9.37 19.81
N ASN A 177 6.85 -8.86 19.40
CA ASN A 177 7.00 -7.59 18.70
C ASN A 177 6.30 -6.41 19.42
N GLY A 178 6.41 -6.36 20.75
CA GLY A 178 5.78 -5.31 21.57
C GLY A 178 4.28 -5.47 21.82
N VAL A 179 3.64 -6.51 21.28
CA VAL A 179 2.22 -6.81 21.51
C VAL A 179 2.06 -7.91 22.55
N PRO A 180 1.22 -7.75 23.59
CA PRO A 180 0.99 -8.79 24.59
C PRO A 180 0.39 -10.04 23.93
N ALA A 181 1.08 -11.17 24.08
CA ALA A 181 0.69 -12.44 23.50
C ALA A 181 0.14 -13.41 24.55
N LYS A 182 0.77 -13.49 25.73
CA LYS A 182 0.35 -14.37 26.83
C LYS A 182 0.49 -13.62 28.15
N VAL A 183 -0.57 -13.59 28.95
CA VAL A 183 -0.55 -13.10 30.33
C VAL A 183 -0.71 -14.30 31.26
N MET A 184 0.09 -14.36 32.32
CA MET A 184 -0.02 -15.34 33.39
C MET A 184 -0.11 -14.63 34.73
N LEU A 185 -1.08 -15.00 35.55
CA LEU A 185 -1.27 -14.43 36.88
C LEU A 185 -0.64 -15.33 37.94
N LYS A 186 0.05 -14.72 38.91
CA LYS A 186 0.67 -15.40 40.06
C LYS A 186 0.20 -14.74 41.37
N PRO A 187 -0.23 -15.50 42.38
CA PRO A 187 -0.54 -14.93 43.69
C PRO A 187 0.74 -14.36 44.34
N ALA A 188 0.64 -13.21 45.01
CA ALA A 188 1.78 -12.51 45.59
C ALA A 188 2.33 -13.13 46.90
N GLN A 189 1.59 -14.04 47.55
CA GLN A 189 2.05 -14.75 48.74
C GLN A 189 2.22 -16.26 48.48
N GLU A 190 3.46 -16.73 48.48
CA GLU A 190 3.86 -18.15 48.60
C GLU A 190 3.75 -18.67 50.06
N GLY A 191 2.93 -18.04 50.89
CA GLY A 191 2.73 -18.40 52.29
C GLY A 191 1.78 -19.58 52.46
N ARG A 192 2.32 -20.81 52.47
CA ARG A 192 1.80 -22.03 53.13
C ARG A 192 0.53 -22.74 52.63
N SER A 193 -0.20 -22.26 51.64
CA SER A 193 -1.40 -22.98 51.18
C SER A 193 -1.16 -23.73 49.87
N LYS A 194 -0.78 -25.01 49.97
CA LYS A 194 -0.86 -25.95 48.85
C LYS A 194 -2.30 -25.92 48.30
N LYS A 195 -2.43 -25.91 46.96
CA LYS A 195 -3.65 -26.12 46.14
C LYS A 195 -4.42 -24.86 45.76
N LYS A 196 -3.90 -24.14 44.76
CA LYS A 196 -4.52 -23.93 43.43
C LYS A 196 -3.71 -22.87 42.70
N LYS A 197 -2.79 -23.32 41.83
CA LYS A 197 -2.12 -22.44 40.87
C LYS A 197 -3.17 -22.05 39.84
N ILE A 198 -3.81 -20.90 40.02
CA ILE A 198 -4.77 -20.39 39.05
C ILE A 198 -3.98 -19.74 37.92
N GLU A 199 -3.59 -20.56 36.95
CA GLU A 199 -2.93 -20.10 35.73
C GLU A 199 -4.00 -19.66 34.73
N TYR A 200 -4.36 -18.38 34.76
CA TYR A 200 -5.12 -17.79 33.65
C TYR A 200 -4.13 -17.49 32.54
N SER A 201 -4.19 -18.25 31.45
CA SER A 201 -3.55 -17.91 30.19
C SER A 201 -4.61 -17.53 29.17
N PHE A 202 -4.53 -16.32 28.65
CA PHE A 202 -5.24 -15.99 27.43
C PHE A 202 -4.21 -15.62 26.35
N SER A 203 -4.43 -16.16 25.16
CA SER A 203 -3.69 -15.82 23.96
C SER A 203 -4.48 -14.75 23.21
N VAL A 204 -3.85 -13.60 22.93
CA VAL A 204 -4.43 -12.66 21.97
C VAL A 204 -4.33 -13.32 20.59
N PRO A 205 -5.45 -13.56 19.89
CA PRO A 205 -5.41 -14.25 18.61
C PRO A 205 -4.56 -13.44 17.62
N VAL A 206 -3.46 -14.05 17.19
CA VAL A 206 -2.65 -13.53 16.09
C VAL A 206 -3.37 -13.95 14.81
N ALA A 207 -4.05 -13.02 14.16
CA ALA A 207 -4.48 -13.24 12.78
C ALA A 207 -3.22 -13.58 11.98
N ARG A 208 -3.14 -14.81 11.46
CA ARG A 208 -2.08 -15.13 10.49
C ARG A 208 -2.29 -14.22 9.29
N PRO A 209 -1.27 -13.47 8.84
CA PRO A 209 -1.39 -12.77 7.57
C PRO A 209 -1.76 -13.81 6.51
N ALA A 210 -2.88 -13.58 5.83
CA ALA A 210 -3.30 -14.42 4.73
C ALA A 210 -2.16 -14.41 3.70
N LEU A 211 -1.54 -15.57 3.48
CA LEU A 211 -0.52 -15.69 2.44
C LEU A 211 -1.13 -15.20 1.12
N PRO A 212 -0.40 -14.37 0.35
CA PRO A 212 -0.88 -13.94 -0.94
C PRO A 212 -1.22 -15.18 -1.77
N ARG A 213 -2.47 -15.25 -2.22
CA ARG A 213 -2.97 -16.33 -3.06
C ARG A 213 -2.20 -16.22 -4.37
N VAL A 214 -1.18 -17.07 -4.55
CA VAL A 214 -0.46 -17.17 -5.82
C VAL A 214 -1.48 -17.68 -6.83
N LEU A 215 -1.94 -16.80 -7.73
CA LEU A 215 -2.77 -17.21 -8.85
C LEU A 215 -1.87 -18.01 -9.82
N PRO A 216 -2.32 -19.18 -10.30
CA PRO A 216 -1.59 -19.90 -11.33
C PRO A 216 -1.56 -19.05 -12.61
N LEU A 217 -0.36 -18.91 -13.18
CA LEU A 217 -0.10 -18.33 -14.50
C LEU A 217 -0.72 -19.18 -15.61
#